data_AF-A0A8T5HBL1-F1
#
_entry.id   AF-A0A8T5HBL1-F1
#
_cell.length_a   1.000
_cell.length_b   1.000
_cell.length_c   1.000
_cell.angle_alpha   90.00
_cell.angle_beta   90.00
_cell.angle_gamma   90.00
#
_symmetry.space_group_name_H-M   'P 1'
#
loop_
_entity.id
_entity.type
_entity.pdbx_description
1 polymer ?
#
loop_
_entity_poly.entity_id
_entity_poly.type
_entity_poly.pdbx_seq_one_letter_code
_entity_poly.pdbx_strand_id
1 'polypeptide(L)'
;MAKKIPPSSGEKTTKKANSAVNKAVAEKKRRNVQIRLVGTSHIAKQSVNEVKENIAKFKPDVVAIELDKRRLHALLTKAESKTPFMLIFKIGFVGWLFAKIGSWGSKKLGNTVGMDPGEEMLTAVREAKKNNIKIALIDQPIEITLARFSRRITFKEKMRFFKDLIKSIFFPKKVMREMGVDIKQMDLTKVPSATLIKGLVKVMKAKYPNAYSVLVDERNKVMAMNLMRLAKKHDKILAIVGAGHLEGMKEDLARMAGK
;
A
#
# COMPACT_ATOMS: atom_id res chain seq x y z
N MET A 1 41.06 -34.61 51.23
CA MET A 1 40.92 -34.08 49.85
C MET A 1 40.09 -35.05 49.02
N ALA A 2 38.84 -34.72 48.67
CA ALA A 2 38.01 -35.58 47.83
C ALA A 2 38.28 -35.29 46.34
N LYS A 3 38.79 -36.29 45.60
CA LYS A 3 38.99 -36.21 44.15
C LYS A 3 37.63 -36.23 43.44
N LYS A 4 37.31 -35.16 42.69
CA LYS A 4 36.12 -35.10 41.84
C LYS A 4 36.22 -36.15 40.73
N ILE A 5 35.24 -37.05 40.69
CA ILE A 5 35.08 -38.08 39.66
C ILE A 5 34.73 -37.36 38.33
N PRO A 6 35.43 -37.65 37.22
CA PRO A 6 35.13 -37.02 35.95
C PRO A 6 33.74 -37.46 35.43
N PRO A 7 32.98 -36.55 34.80
CA PRO A 7 31.63 -36.86 34.32
C PRO A 7 31.66 -37.99 33.29
N SER A 8 30.70 -38.89 33.41
CA SER A 8 30.58 -40.07 32.53
C SER A 8 30.35 -39.65 31.07
N SER A 9 30.70 -40.51 30.12
CA SER A 9 30.54 -40.25 28.69
C SER A 9 29.10 -39.84 28.35
N GLY A 10 28.09 -40.49 28.94
CA GLY A 10 26.67 -40.16 28.78
C GLY A 10 26.26 -38.79 29.33
N GLU A 11 26.93 -38.30 30.38
CA GLU A 11 26.72 -36.98 30.99
C GLU A 11 27.28 -35.83 30.13
N LYS A 12 28.35 -36.11 29.39
CA LYS A 12 28.91 -35.17 28.39
C LYS A 12 28.01 -35.07 27.16
N THR A 13 27.43 -36.18 26.71
CA THR A 13 26.54 -36.22 25.54
C THR A 13 25.22 -35.50 25.80
N THR A 14 24.62 -35.69 26.97
CA THR A 14 23.39 -35.00 27.40
C THR A 14 23.59 -33.50 27.59
N LYS A 15 24.73 -33.06 28.17
CA LYS A 15 25.06 -31.62 28.25
C LYS A 15 25.24 -30.96 26.88
N LYS A 16 25.86 -31.66 25.92
CA LYS A 16 26.06 -31.15 24.55
C LYS A 16 24.75 -31.08 23.76
N ALA A 17 23.87 -32.08 23.91
CA ALA A 17 22.53 -32.07 23.31
C ALA A 17 21.65 -30.96 23.89
N ASN A 18 21.63 -30.80 25.22
CA ASN A 18 20.86 -29.74 25.88
C ASN A 18 21.40 -28.34 25.56
N SER A 19 22.72 -28.18 25.37
CA SER A 19 23.33 -26.94 24.89
C SER A 19 22.89 -26.61 23.46
N ALA A 20 22.88 -27.61 22.56
CA ALA A 20 22.42 -27.43 21.18
C ALA A 20 20.91 -27.13 21.10
N VAL A 21 20.10 -27.80 21.91
CA VAL A 21 18.65 -27.53 22.03
C VAL A 21 18.39 -26.15 22.62
N ASN A 22 19.05 -25.77 23.70
CA ASN A 22 18.92 -24.43 24.29
C ASN A 22 19.43 -23.34 23.34
N LYS A 23 20.46 -23.62 22.54
CA LYS A 23 20.96 -22.71 21.50
C LYS A 23 19.97 -22.59 20.33
N ALA A 24 19.34 -23.67 19.90
CA ALA A 24 18.27 -23.65 18.90
C ALA A 24 16.98 -22.97 19.41
N VAL A 25 16.65 -23.15 20.69
CA VAL A 25 15.52 -22.49 21.37
C VAL A 25 15.81 -21.00 21.59
N ALA A 26 17.07 -20.61 21.84
CA ALA A 26 17.50 -19.22 21.93
C ALA A 26 17.70 -18.55 20.55
N GLU A 27 18.03 -19.29 19.50
CA GLU A 27 18.07 -18.84 18.09
C GLU A 27 16.66 -18.64 17.53
N LYS A 28 15.65 -19.26 18.14
CA LYS A 28 14.23 -18.88 17.99
C LYS A 28 13.87 -17.64 18.82
N LYS A 29 14.87 -16.80 19.18
CA LYS A 29 14.68 -15.38 19.52
C LYS A 29 13.68 -14.81 18.51
N ARG A 30 12.51 -14.38 18.99
CA ARG A 30 11.51 -13.72 18.15
C ARG A 30 12.22 -12.65 17.33
N ARG A 31 12.35 -12.85 16.02
CA ARG A 31 12.87 -11.80 15.12
C ARG A 31 12.06 -10.55 15.42
N ASN A 32 12.74 -9.47 15.80
CA ASN A 32 12.07 -8.21 16.08
C ASN A 32 11.74 -7.54 14.75
N VAL A 33 10.69 -8.04 14.09
CA VAL A 33 10.26 -7.53 12.80
C VAL A 33 9.46 -6.25 13.00
N GLN A 34 9.96 -5.17 12.41
CA GLN A 34 9.34 -3.85 12.38
C GLN A 34 8.82 -3.58 10.97
N ILE A 35 7.49 -3.50 10.84
CA ILE A 35 6.83 -3.04 9.62
C ILE A 35 6.36 -1.60 9.87
N ARG A 36 6.93 -0.64 9.14
CA ARG A 36 6.50 0.76 9.17
C ARG A 36 5.73 1.07 7.90
N LEU A 37 4.48 1.51 8.04
CA LEU A 37 3.67 1.99 6.92
C LEU A 37 3.78 3.52 6.82
N VAL A 38 4.04 4.04 5.62
CA VAL A 38 4.04 5.46 5.31
C VAL A 38 2.93 5.71 4.30
N GLY A 39 1.93 6.48 4.71
CA GLY A 39 0.79 6.85 3.88
C GLY A 39 1.12 8.08 3.06
N THR A 40 1.11 7.98 1.73
CA THR A 40 1.41 9.08 0.83
C THR A 40 0.19 9.55 0.06
N SER A 41 0.20 10.80 -0.40
CA SER A 41 -0.67 11.29 -1.45
C SER A 41 0.11 11.33 -2.76
N HIS A 42 -0.42 10.68 -3.80
CA HIS A 42 0.24 10.50 -5.11
C HIS A 42 0.53 11.80 -5.88
N ILE A 43 0.11 12.95 -5.36
CA ILE A 43 0.23 14.26 -5.98
C ILE A 43 0.80 15.32 -5.02
N ALA A 44 1.16 14.94 -3.80
CA ALA A 44 1.62 15.90 -2.79
C ALA A 44 3.16 15.97 -2.74
N LYS A 45 3.71 17.18 -2.86
CA LYS A 45 5.16 17.42 -2.74
C LYS A 45 5.73 16.97 -1.40
N GLN A 46 4.93 17.14 -0.34
CA GLN A 46 5.28 16.70 1.00
C GLN A 46 5.56 15.19 1.06
N SER A 47 4.83 14.36 0.31
CA SER A 47 5.02 12.89 0.28
C SER A 47 6.45 12.51 -0.12
N VAL A 48 7.06 13.24 -1.06
CA VAL A 48 8.44 12.97 -1.52
C VAL A 48 9.45 13.15 -0.40
N ASN A 49 9.30 14.24 0.38
CA ASN A 49 10.19 14.53 1.49
C ASN A 49 9.99 13.52 2.64
N GLU A 50 8.74 13.19 2.96
CA GLU A 50 8.42 12.18 3.98
C GLU A 50 9.00 10.81 3.63
N VAL A 51 8.96 10.40 2.36
CA VAL A 51 9.57 9.15 1.89
C VAL A 51 11.09 9.17 2.10
N LYS A 52 11.78 10.23 1.66
CA LYS A 52 13.23 10.39 1.84
C LYS A 52 13.63 10.33 3.31
N GLU A 53 12.93 11.10 4.14
CA GLU A 53 13.18 11.17 5.57
C GLU A 53 12.96 9.82 6.26
N ASN A 54 11.87 9.13 5.93
CA ASN A 54 11.60 7.81 6.50
C ASN A 54 12.65 6.78 6.09
N ILE A 55 13.09 6.77 4.82
CA ILE A 55 14.17 5.86 4.39
C ILE A 55 15.47 6.17 5.14
N ALA A 56 15.86 7.44 5.21
CA ALA A 56 17.10 7.87 5.87
C ALA A 56 17.12 7.58 7.38
N LYS A 57 16.01 7.86 8.09
CA LYS A 57 15.90 7.65 9.54
C LYS A 57 15.66 6.19 9.89
N PHE A 58 14.75 5.53 9.18
CA PHE A 58 14.37 4.16 9.51
C PHE A 58 15.42 3.14 9.06
N LYS A 59 16.20 3.40 8.01
CA LYS A 59 17.22 2.48 7.46
C LYS A 59 16.66 1.05 7.30
N PRO A 60 15.67 0.84 6.42
CA PRO A 60 15.03 -0.47 6.22
C PRO A 60 15.95 -1.44 5.45
N ASP A 61 15.72 -2.74 5.64
CA ASP A 61 16.34 -3.80 4.84
C ASP A 61 15.66 -3.92 3.47
N VAL A 62 14.38 -3.55 3.42
CA VAL A 62 13.55 -3.58 2.21
C VAL A 62 12.54 -2.43 2.22
N VAL A 63 12.43 -1.76 1.09
CA VAL A 63 11.35 -0.80 0.80
C VAL A 63 10.27 -1.52 -0.01
N ALA A 64 9.11 -1.68 0.60
CA ALA A 64 7.91 -2.23 -0.02
C ALA A 64 7.07 -1.10 -0.63
N ILE A 65 6.58 -1.27 -1.86
CA ILE A 65 5.95 -0.20 -2.64
C ILE A 65 4.60 -0.68 -3.17
N GLU A 66 3.54 0.13 -3.00
CA GLU A 66 2.20 -0.09 -3.57
C GLU A 66 2.19 0.08 -5.10
N LEU A 67 2.91 -0.78 -5.80
CA LEU A 67 2.93 -0.87 -7.24
C LEU A 67 3.01 -2.33 -7.67
N ASP A 68 2.50 -2.60 -8.87
CA ASP A 68 2.88 -3.79 -9.63
C ASP A 68 3.98 -3.45 -10.64
N LYS A 69 4.57 -4.49 -11.25
CA LYS A 69 5.69 -4.34 -12.19
C LYS A 69 5.37 -3.43 -13.37
N ARG A 70 4.15 -3.51 -13.93
CA ARG A 70 3.75 -2.73 -15.10
C ARG A 70 3.55 -1.28 -14.75
N ARG A 71 2.92 -1.00 -13.60
CA ARG A 71 2.77 0.38 -13.11
C ARG A 71 4.12 1.01 -12.77
N LEU A 72 5.03 0.28 -12.12
CA LEU A 72 6.39 0.79 -11.89
C LEU A 72 7.11 1.09 -13.21
N HIS A 73 7.02 0.17 -14.19
CA HIS A 73 7.64 0.38 -15.50
C HIS A 73 7.09 1.63 -16.20
N ALA A 74 5.76 1.82 -16.20
CA ALA A 74 5.12 2.99 -16.78
C ALA A 74 5.58 4.31 -16.12
N LEU A 75 5.75 4.32 -14.80
CA LEU A 75 6.29 5.48 -14.08
C LEU A 75 7.76 5.75 -14.45
N LEU A 76 8.58 4.71 -14.57
CA LEU A 76 10.01 4.86 -14.91
C LEU A 76 10.24 5.35 -16.33
N THR A 77 9.45 4.86 -17.30
CA THR A 77 9.61 5.25 -18.70
C THR A 77 8.92 6.55 -19.04
N LYS A 78 8.14 7.11 -18.10
CA LYS A 78 7.15 8.18 -18.36
C LYS A 78 6.29 7.89 -19.59
N ALA A 79 6.11 6.60 -19.92
CA ALA A 79 5.33 6.22 -21.08
C ALA A 79 3.93 6.80 -20.90
N GLU A 80 3.46 7.54 -21.90
CA GLU A 80 2.06 7.91 -21.94
C GLU A 80 1.26 6.62 -21.81
N SER A 81 0.44 6.53 -20.76
CA SER A 81 -0.47 5.42 -20.55
C SER A 81 -1.58 5.46 -21.58
N LYS A 82 -1.24 5.29 -22.86
CA LYS A 82 -2.20 4.83 -23.86
C LYS A 82 -2.71 3.52 -23.29
N THR A 83 -3.97 3.53 -22.88
CA THR A 83 -4.66 2.33 -22.41
C THR A 83 -5.11 1.62 -23.69
N PRO A 84 -4.37 0.63 -24.23
CA PRO A 84 -4.73 -0.02 -25.47
C PRO A 84 -6.19 -0.46 -25.40
N PHE A 85 -6.94 -0.25 -26.48
CA PHE A 85 -8.35 -0.61 -26.53
C PHE A 85 -8.56 -2.08 -26.14
N MET A 86 -7.66 -2.98 -26.53
CA MET A 86 -7.67 -4.41 -26.16
C MET A 86 -7.73 -4.68 -24.64
N LEU A 87 -7.30 -3.75 -23.78
CA LEU A 87 -7.48 -3.88 -22.32
C LEU A 87 -8.95 -4.04 -21.94
N ILE A 88 -9.88 -3.47 -22.71
CA ILE A 88 -11.32 -3.57 -22.46
C ILE A 88 -11.78 -5.03 -22.31
N PHE A 89 -11.23 -5.96 -23.09
CA PHE A 89 -11.56 -7.38 -23.02
C PHE A 89 -11.01 -8.05 -21.75
N LYS A 90 -9.91 -7.53 -21.20
CA LYS A 90 -9.30 -8.06 -19.97
C LYS A 90 -9.96 -7.49 -18.70
N ILE A 91 -10.25 -6.18 -18.70
CA ILE A 91 -10.71 -5.47 -17.50
C ILE A 91 -12.21 -5.15 -17.51
N GLY A 92 -12.91 -5.43 -18.61
CA GLY A 92 -14.31 -5.08 -18.83
C GLY A 92 -14.51 -3.59 -19.17
N PHE A 93 -15.65 -3.27 -19.78
CA PHE A 93 -15.98 -1.89 -20.18
C PHE A 93 -15.96 -0.89 -19.01
N VAL A 94 -16.56 -1.27 -17.87
CA VAL A 94 -16.67 -0.37 -16.71
C VAL A 94 -15.31 -0.07 -16.09
N GLY A 95 -14.45 -1.09 -15.95
CA GLY A 95 -13.09 -0.96 -15.46
C GLY A 95 -12.19 -0.20 -16.41
N TRP A 96 -12.37 -0.36 -17.72
CA TRP A 96 -11.69 0.44 -18.73
C TRP A 96 -12.09 1.90 -18.67
N LEU A 97 -13.40 2.19 -18.56
CA LEU A 97 -13.91 3.55 -18.41
C LEU A 97 -13.36 4.19 -17.12
N PHE A 98 -13.39 3.45 -16.02
CA PHE A 98 -12.84 3.90 -14.75
C PHE A 98 -11.34 4.20 -14.82
N ALA A 99 -10.55 3.35 -15.49
CA ALA A 99 -9.13 3.59 -15.71
C ALA A 99 -8.88 4.88 -16.51
N LYS A 100 -9.68 5.15 -17.54
CA LYS A 100 -9.60 6.41 -18.31
C LYS A 100 -9.92 7.64 -17.46
N ILE A 101 -11.02 7.60 -16.71
CA ILE A 101 -11.44 8.70 -15.83
C ILE A 101 -10.36 8.96 -14.77
N GLY A 102 -9.84 7.90 -14.15
CA GLY A 102 -8.76 7.98 -13.17
C GLY A 102 -7.50 8.61 -13.75
N SER A 103 -7.04 8.14 -14.91
CA SER A 103 -5.86 8.71 -15.61
C SER A 103 -6.04 10.19 -15.92
N TRP A 104 -7.21 10.59 -16.44
CA TRP A 104 -7.52 12.00 -16.71
C TRP A 104 -7.53 12.84 -15.42
N GLY A 105 -8.18 12.35 -14.36
CA GLY A 105 -8.26 13.03 -13.07
C GLY A 105 -6.89 13.22 -12.42
N SER A 106 -6.06 12.17 -12.41
CA SER A 106 -4.68 12.22 -11.90
C SER A 106 -3.82 13.19 -12.68
N LYS A 107 -3.87 13.20 -14.02
CA LYS A 107 -3.14 14.17 -14.85
C LYS A 107 -3.58 15.60 -14.55
N LYS A 108 -4.89 15.85 -14.45
CA LYS A 108 -5.42 17.19 -14.16
C LYS A 108 -4.96 17.69 -12.79
N LEU A 109 -5.06 16.86 -11.75
CA LEU A 109 -4.60 17.19 -10.41
C LEU A 109 -3.08 17.41 -10.37
N GLY A 110 -2.30 16.53 -10.99
CA GLY A 110 -0.85 16.65 -11.08
C GLY A 110 -0.39 17.97 -11.72
N ASN A 111 -1.04 18.38 -12.80
CA ASN A 111 -0.78 19.68 -13.45
C ASN A 111 -1.13 20.86 -12.54
N THR A 112 -2.20 20.79 -11.75
CA THR A 112 -2.58 21.86 -10.82
C THR A 112 -1.57 22.06 -9.69
N VAL A 113 -0.95 20.99 -9.21
CA VAL A 113 0.01 21.02 -8.08
C VAL A 113 1.48 21.00 -8.53
N GLY A 114 1.72 20.88 -9.84
CA GLY A 114 3.05 20.83 -10.45
C GLY A 114 3.84 19.58 -10.04
N MET A 115 3.19 18.42 -9.99
CA MET A 115 3.81 17.14 -9.64
C MET A 115 3.25 15.98 -10.48
N ASP A 116 4.14 15.14 -11.01
CA ASP A 116 3.77 13.92 -11.73
C ASP A 116 3.14 12.90 -10.75
N PRO A 117 1.98 12.30 -11.08
CA PRO A 117 1.37 11.27 -10.24
C PRO A 117 2.31 10.08 -10.02
N GLY A 118 2.53 9.71 -8.75
CA GLY A 118 3.40 8.57 -8.40
C GLY A 118 4.88 8.93 -8.24
N GLU A 119 5.25 10.21 -8.27
CA GLU A 119 6.62 10.68 -8.06
C GLU A 119 7.16 10.30 -6.67
N GLU A 120 6.31 10.19 -5.66
CA GLU A 120 6.68 9.68 -4.33
C GLU A 120 7.08 8.20 -4.36
N MET A 121 6.42 7.38 -5.17
CA MET A 121 6.79 5.97 -5.34
C MET A 121 8.10 5.84 -6.12
N LEU A 122 8.29 6.65 -7.16
CA LEU A 122 9.57 6.73 -7.88
C LEU A 122 10.70 7.19 -6.98
N THR A 123 10.44 8.17 -6.11
CA THR A 123 11.40 8.62 -5.10
C THR A 123 11.79 7.48 -4.17
N ALA A 124 10.83 6.70 -3.68
CA ALA A 124 11.11 5.52 -2.86
C ALA A 124 12.03 4.52 -3.57
N VAL A 125 11.77 4.25 -4.87
CA VAL A 125 12.63 3.40 -5.70
C VAL A 125 14.04 3.97 -5.86
N ARG A 126 14.16 5.27 -6.17
CA ARG A 126 15.45 5.93 -6.37
C ARG A 126 16.28 5.95 -5.09
N GLU A 127 15.67 6.31 -3.96
CA GLU A 127 16.33 6.32 -2.65
C GLU A 127 16.74 4.91 -2.20
N ALA A 128 15.87 3.91 -2.40
CA ALA A 128 16.22 2.52 -2.10
C ALA A 128 17.44 2.07 -2.93
N LYS A 129 17.45 2.33 -4.25
CA LYS A 129 18.60 2.02 -5.11
C LYS A 129 19.87 2.75 -4.68
N LYS A 130 19.79 4.06 -4.39
CA LYS A 130 20.92 4.89 -3.95
C LYS A 130 21.56 4.35 -2.68
N ASN A 131 20.75 3.82 -1.76
CA ASN A 131 21.20 3.27 -0.49
C ASN A 131 21.43 1.75 -0.52
N ASN A 132 21.40 1.13 -1.71
CA ASN A 132 21.52 -0.33 -1.91
C ASN A 132 20.53 -1.17 -1.08
N ILE A 133 19.31 -0.64 -0.89
CA ILE A 133 18.22 -1.28 -0.17
C ILE A 133 17.37 -2.10 -1.15
N LYS A 134 16.93 -3.29 -0.72
CA LYS A 134 16.06 -4.15 -1.54
C LYS A 134 14.71 -3.48 -1.79
N ILE A 135 14.14 -3.70 -2.97
CA ILE A 135 12.81 -3.18 -3.33
C ILE A 135 11.85 -4.36 -3.48
N ALA A 136 10.67 -4.23 -2.90
CA ALA A 136 9.59 -5.19 -3.05
C ALA A 136 8.31 -4.51 -3.56
N LEU A 137 7.72 -5.06 -4.61
CA LEU A 137 6.42 -4.65 -5.11
C LEU A 137 5.35 -5.46 -4.40
N ILE A 138 4.45 -4.80 -3.66
CA ILE A 138 3.52 -5.48 -2.75
C ILE A 138 2.08 -5.50 -3.23
N ASP A 139 1.75 -4.82 -4.32
CA ASP A 139 0.40 -4.81 -4.85
C ASP A 139 0.21 -5.80 -6.02
N GLN A 140 -1.05 -6.15 -6.28
CA GLN A 140 -1.43 -6.99 -7.41
C GLN A 140 -1.45 -6.19 -8.72
N PRO A 141 -1.36 -6.87 -9.87
CA PRO A 141 -1.62 -6.25 -11.17
C PRO A 141 -2.95 -5.51 -11.19
N ILE A 142 -2.91 -4.23 -11.55
CA ILE A 142 -4.09 -3.36 -11.55
C ILE A 142 -5.23 -3.89 -12.44
N GLU A 143 -4.90 -4.65 -13.48
CA GLU A 143 -5.89 -5.28 -14.36
C GLU A 143 -6.79 -6.27 -13.63
N ILE A 144 -6.25 -7.00 -12.65
CA ILE A 144 -7.04 -7.94 -11.83
C ILE A 144 -8.06 -7.14 -11.03
N THR A 145 -7.63 -6.03 -10.41
CA THR A 145 -8.51 -5.13 -9.66
C THR A 145 -9.61 -4.56 -10.55
N LEU A 146 -9.26 -4.02 -11.73
CA LEU A 146 -10.22 -3.41 -12.65
C LEU A 146 -11.20 -4.44 -13.25
N ALA A 147 -10.73 -5.65 -13.57
CA ALA A 147 -11.58 -6.75 -14.01
C ALA A 147 -12.59 -7.16 -12.93
N ARG A 148 -12.13 -7.30 -11.68
CA ARG A 148 -13.01 -7.60 -10.54
C ARG A 148 -13.98 -6.45 -10.29
N PHE A 149 -13.54 -5.21 -10.40
CA PHE A 149 -14.38 -4.03 -10.22
C PHE A 149 -15.53 -4.03 -11.24
N SER A 150 -15.23 -4.23 -12.53
CA SER A 150 -16.26 -4.35 -13.58
C SER A 150 -17.31 -5.40 -13.29
N ARG A 151 -16.89 -6.54 -12.74
CA ARG A 151 -17.75 -7.68 -12.43
C ARG A 151 -18.56 -7.48 -11.14
N ARG A 152 -18.00 -6.81 -10.13
CA ARG A 152 -18.58 -6.70 -8.79
C ARG A 152 -19.46 -5.47 -8.62
N ILE A 153 -19.18 -4.38 -9.33
CA ILE A 153 -19.97 -3.16 -9.18
C ILE A 153 -21.41 -3.37 -9.69
N THR A 154 -22.37 -3.06 -8.83
CA THR A 154 -23.80 -3.26 -9.11
C THR A 154 -24.35 -2.18 -10.03
N PHE A 155 -25.45 -2.47 -10.72
CA PHE A 155 -26.15 -1.47 -11.52
C PHE A 155 -26.58 -0.24 -10.69
N LYS A 156 -27.03 -0.46 -9.44
CA LYS A 156 -27.38 0.61 -8.50
C LYS A 156 -26.19 1.53 -8.20
N GLU A 157 -25.01 0.96 -7.95
CA GLU A 157 -23.78 1.75 -7.74
C GLU A 157 -23.34 2.48 -9.00
N LYS A 158 -23.44 1.86 -10.19
CA LYS A 158 -23.13 2.50 -11.48
C LYS A 158 -24.03 3.73 -11.71
N MET A 159 -25.34 3.58 -11.52
CA MET A 159 -26.30 4.68 -11.70
C MET A 159 -26.06 5.81 -10.68
N ARG A 160 -25.73 5.45 -9.43
CA ARG A 160 -25.38 6.43 -8.39
C ARG A 160 -24.11 7.18 -8.76
N PHE A 161 -23.08 6.49 -9.23
CA PHE A 161 -21.82 7.09 -9.67
C PHE A 161 -22.05 8.08 -10.81
N PHE A 162 -22.84 7.70 -11.81
CA PHE A 162 -23.20 8.60 -12.91
C PHE A 162 -23.93 9.85 -12.42
N LYS A 163 -24.93 9.70 -11.53
CA LYS A 163 -25.64 10.83 -10.92
C LYS A 163 -24.70 11.74 -10.13
N ASP A 164 -23.81 11.17 -9.32
CA ASP A 164 -22.82 11.93 -8.56
C ASP A 164 -21.83 12.67 -9.47
N LEU A 165 -21.42 12.07 -10.58
CA LEU A 165 -20.55 12.69 -11.58
C LEU A 165 -21.24 13.90 -12.23
N ILE A 166 -22.48 13.75 -12.68
CA ILE A 166 -23.28 14.86 -13.23
C ILE A 166 -23.45 15.96 -12.17
N LYS A 167 -23.84 15.61 -10.94
CA LYS A 167 -23.92 16.57 -9.83
C LYS A 167 -22.59 17.26 -9.55
N SER A 168 -21.45 16.60 -9.73
CA SER A 168 -20.14 17.22 -9.48
C SER A 168 -19.82 18.32 -10.50
N ILE A 169 -20.36 18.21 -11.72
CA ILE A 169 -20.20 19.21 -12.78
C ILE A 169 -21.11 20.42 -12.53
N PHE A 170 -22.41 20.17 -12.27
CA PHE A 170 -23.40 21.25 -12.10
C PHE A 170 -23.44 21.85 -10.69
N PHE A 171 -23.12 21.06 -9.66
CA PHE A 171 -23.24 21.43 -8.24
C PHE A 171 -22.02 21.00 -7.40
N PRO A 172 -20.78 21.42 -7.77
CA PRO A 172 -19.55 20.97 -7.12
C PRO A 172 -19.54 21.24 -5.61
N LYS A 173 -20.02 22.41 -5.16
CA LYS A 173 -20.09 22.77 -3.73
C LYS A 173 -20.98 21.82 -2.92
N LYS A 174 -22.12 21.39 -3.49
CA LYS A 174 -23.06 20.49 -2.83
C LYS A 174 -22.46 19.10 -2.67
N VAL A 175 -21.79 18.60 -3.71
CA VAL A 175 -21.11 17.30 -3.68
C VAL A 175 -19.99 17.27 -2.64
N MET A 176 -19.15 18.31 -2.58
CA MET A 176 -18.09 18.40 -1.56
C MET A 176 -18.65 18.34 -0.15
N ARG A 177 -19.74 19.07 0.12
CA ARG A 177 -20.43 19.02 1.42
C ARG A 177 -21.00 17.64 1.75
N GLU A 178 -21.63 16.97 0.77
CA GLU A 178 -22.13 15.59 0.92
C GLU A 178 -20.99 14.58 1.19
N MET A 179 -19.78 14.84 0.70
CA MET A 179 -18.58 14.05 0.97
C MET A 179 -17.90 14.41 2.31
N GLY A 180 -18.43 15.38 3.06
CA GLY A 180 -17.82 15.87 4.29
C GLY A 180 -16.52 16.64 4.06
N VAL A 181 -16.33 17.18 2.86
CA VAL A 181 -15.13 17.91 2.45
C VAL A 181 -15.43 19.40 2.49
N ASP A 182 -14.75 20.12 3.39
CA ASP A 182 -14.80 21.57 3.42
C ASP A 182 -13.79 22.16 2.41
N ILE A 183 -14.30 22.94 1.46
CA ILE A 183 -13.53 23.50 0.33
C ILE A 183 -12.44 24.43 0.84
N LYS A 184 -12.63 25.07 2.00
CA LYS A 184 -11.64 26.00 2.57
C LYS A 184 -10.40 25.30 3.15
N GLN A 185 -10.45 23.99 3.36
CA GLN A 185 -9.37 23.24 4.03
C GLN A 185 -8.59 22.32 3.10
N MET A 186 -8.91 22.26 1.81
CA MET A 186 -8.19 21.42 0.86
C MET A 186 -6.95 22.12 0.28
N ASP A 187 -5.83 21.95 0.96
CA ASP A 187 -4.52 22.17 0.34
C ASP A 187 -4.12 20.95 -0.47
N LEU A 188 -4.26 21.03 -1.79
CA LEU A 188 -3.95 19.93 -2.72
C LEU A 188 -2.46 19.61 -2.81
N THR A 189 -1.59 20.48 -2.29
CA THR A 189 -0.13 20.27 -2.30
C THR A 189 0.35 19.38 -1.15
N LYS A 190 -0.50 19.18 -0.14
CA LYS A 190 -0.23 18.38 1.05
C LYS A 190 -0.97 17.05 1.01
N VAL A 191 -0.50 16.11 1.82
CA VAL A 191 -1.26 14.89 2.08
C VAL A 191 -2.52 15.31 2.83
N PRO A 192 -3.73 14.94 2.36
CA PRO A 192 -4.95 15.27 3.08
C PRO A 192 -4.91 14.71 4.50
N SER A 193 -5.54 15.41 5.45
CA SER A 193 -5.51 14.97 6.85
C SER A 193 -6.11 13.56 6.99
N ALA A 194 -5.60 12.78 7.95
CA ALA A 194 -6.11 11.43 8.22
C ALA A 194 -7.62 11.43 8.47
N THR A 195 -8.16 12.48 9.11
CA THR A 195 -9.60 12.68 9.33
C THR A 195 -10.37 12.83 8.02
N LEU A 196 -9.88 13.63 7.08
CA LEU A 196 -10.52 13.83 5.78
C LEU A 196 -10.47 12.55 4.95
N ILE A 197 -9.34 11.85 4.93
CA ILE A 197 -9.19 10.56 4.25
C ILE A 197 -10.17 9.55 4.83
N LYS A 198 -10.24 9.42 6.17
CA LYS A 198 -11.16 8.53 6.86
C LYS A 198 -12.62 8.85 6.53
N GLY A 199 -12.97 10.13 6.45
CA GLY A 199 -14.29 10.60 6.01
C GLY A 199 -14.63 10.15 4.59
N LEU A 200 -13.74 10.42 3.64
CA LEU A 200 -13.91 10.02 2.23
C LEU A 200 -14.02 8.51 2.05
N VAL A 201 -13.14 7.75 2.72
CA VAL A 201 -13.15 6.28 2.73
C VAL A 201 -14.48 5.76 3.30
N LYS A 202 -14.99 6.35 4.37
CA LYS A 202 -16.28 5.99 4.98
C LYS A 202 -17.45 6.27 4.01
N VAL A 203 -17.46 7.42 3.36
CA VAL A 203 -18.47 7.77 2.34
C VAL A 203 -18.41 6.79 1.17
N MET A 204 -17.21 6.45 0.68
CA MET A 204 -17.02 5.50 -0.40
C MET A 204 -17.53 4.10 -0.02
N LYS A 205 -17.20 3.63 1.18
CA LYS A 205 -17.69 2.35 1.72
C LYS A 205 -19.21 2.30 1.83
N ALA A 206 -19.85 3.39 2.23
CA ALA A 206 -21.30 3.47 2.37
C ALA A 206 -22.03 3.59 1.02
N LYS A 207 -21.56 4.46 0.12
CA LYS A 207 -22.22 4.73 -1.17
C LYS A 207 -21.90 3.69 -2.25
N TYR A 208 -20.71 3.09 -2.19
CA TYR A 208 -20.17 2.20 -3.21
C TYR A 208 -19.48 0.96 -2.59
N PRO A 209 -20.19 0.16 -1.77
CA PRO A 209 -19.58 -0.95 -1.01
C PRO A 209 -18.83 -1.97 -1.88
N ASN A 210 -19.33 -2.32 -3.08
CA ASN A 210 -18.63 -3.30 -3.94
C ASN A 210 -17.41 -2.68 -4.61
N ALA A 211 -17.50 -1.41 -5.01
CA ALA A 211 -16.36 -0.68 -5.54
C ALA A 211 -15.26 -0.55 -4.47
N TYR A 212 -15.64 -0.14 -3.26
CA TYR A 212 -14.75 -0.04 -2.11
C TYR A 212 -14.08 -1.37 -1.79
N SER A 213 -14.87 -2.45 -1.73
CA SER A 213 -14.35 -3.78 -1.42
C SER A 213 -13.25 -4.21 -2.41
N VAL A 214 -13.45 -3.98 -3.70
CA VAL A 214 -12.47 -4.38 -4.72
C VAL A 214 -11.28 -3.41 -4.81
N LEU A 215 -11.54 -2.10 -4.85
CA LEU A 215 -10.51 -1.08 -5.06
C LEU A 215 -9.64 -0.85 -3.82
N VAL A 216 -10.13 -1.22 -2.64
CA VAL A 216 -9.46 -0.97 -1.35
C VAL A 216 -9.27 -2.26 -0.54
N ASP A 217 -10.35 -2.89 -0.05
CA ASP A 217 -10.22 -3.99 0.92
C ASP A 217 -9.45 -5.21 0.37
N GLU A 218 -9.76 -5.63 -0.85
CA GLU A 218 -9.09 -6.76 -1.48
C GLU A 218 -7.59 -6.47 -1.69
N ARG A 219 -7.25 -5.23 -2.09
CA ARG A 219 -5.86 -4.81 -2.26
C ARG A 219 -5.12 -4.71 -0.93
N ASN A 220 -5.76 -4.18 0.12
CA ASN A 220 -5.21 -4.14 1.48
C ASN A 220 -4.78 -5.54 1.94
N LYS A 221 -5.66 -6.54 1.76
CA LYS A 221 -5.37 -7.93 2.12
C LYS A 221 -4.17 -8.47 1.35
N VAL A 222 -4.10 -8.23 0.04
CA VAL A 222 -2.95 -8.68 -0.78
C VAL A 222 -1.65 -8.03 -0.32
N MET A 223 -1.65 -6.72 -0.12
CA MET A 223 -0.49 -5.98 0.35
C MET A 223 -0.05 -6.43 1.75
N ALA A 224 -0.99 -6.57 2.68
CA ALA A 224 -0.72 -7.08 4.03
C ALA A 224 -0.13 -8.49 4.00
N MET A 225 -0.70 -9.41 3.20
CA MET A 225 -0.14 -10.76 3.02
C MET A 225 1.28 -10.72 2.45
N ASN A 226 1.56 -9.84 1.49
CA ASN A 226 2.89 -9.69 0.92
C ASN A 226 3.90 -9.12 1.93
N LEU A 227 3.49 -8.15 2.76
CA LEU A 227 4.30 -7.65 3.87
C LEU A 227 4.59 -8.75 4.91
N MET A 228 3.62 -9.59 5.25
CA MET A 228 3.84 -10.75 6.14
C MET A 228 4.79 -11.78 5.55
N ARG A 229 4.82 -11.95 4.22
CA ARG A 229 5.83 -12.79 3.55
C ARG A 229 7.22 -12.18 3.60
N LEU A 230 7.33 -10.85 3.43
CA LEU A 230 8.60 -10.13 3.57
C LEU A 230 9.12 -10.20 5.01
N ALA A 231 8.24 -10.13 6.01
CA ALA A 231 8.55 -10.25 7.44
C ALA A 231 9.24 -11.57 7.82
N LYS A 232 9.07 -12.63 7.01
CA LYS A 232 9.79 -13.90 7.21
C LYS A 232 11.27 -13.81 6.85
N LYS A 233 11.64 -12.83 6.01
CA LYS A 233 12.99 -12.68 5.43
C LYS A 233 13.70 -11.40 5.88
N HIS A 234 12.96 -10.37 6.27
CA HIS A 234 13.47 -9.03 6.60
C HIS A 234 13.01 -8.58 7.98
N ASP A 235 13.87 -7.86 8.71
CA ASP A 235 13.56 -7.36 10.06
C ASP A 235 12.99 -5.96 10.01
N LYS A 236 13.43 -5.11 9.08
CA LYS A 236 12.97 -3.72 8.96
C LYS A 236 12.38 -3.47 7.58
N ILE A 237 11.06 -3.38 7.54
CA ILE A 237 10.28 -3.21 6.30
C ILE A 237 9.64 -1.84 6.33
N LEU A 238 9.96 -1.00 5.34
CA LEU A 238 9.27 0.27 5.13
C LEU A 238 8.30 0.13 3.96
N ALA A 239 7.00 0.20 4.21
CA ALA A 239 5.99 0.14 3.16
C ALA A 239 5.51 1.55 2.81
N ILE A 240 5.65 1.94 1.55
CA ILE A 240 5.12 3.19 1.00
C ILE A 240 3.81 2.85 0.29
N VAL A 241 2.71 3.35 0.82
CA VAL A 241 1.34 3.04 0.38
C VAL A 241 0.52 4.33 0.29
N GLY A 242 -0.50 4.35 -0.56
CA GLY A 242 -1.46 5.44 -0.62
C GLY A 242 -2.20 5.57 0.71
N ALA A 243 -2.42 6.81 1.16
CA ALA A 243 -2.97 7.07 2.49
C ALA A 243 -4.38 6.48 2.72
N GLY A 244 -5.14 6.21 1.65
CA GLY A 244 -6.44 5.51 1.72
C GLY A 244 -6.35 4.02 2.11
N HIS A 245 -5.17 3.40 1.99
CA HIS A 245 -4.94 2.00 2.34
C HIS A 245 -4.41 1.82 3.78
N LEU A 246 -3.86 2.88 4.37
CA LEU A 246 -3.07 2.83 5.60
C LEU A 246 -3.82 2.14 6.76
N GLU A 247 -5.02 2.62 7.09
CA GLU A 247 -5.79 2.12 8.25
C GLU A 247 -6.23 0.66 8.05
N GLY A 248 -6.79 0.33 6.88
CA GLY A 248 -7.20 -1.04 6.59
C GLY A 248 -6.03 -2.04 6.57
N MET A 249 -4.86 -1.60 6.09
CA MET A 249 -3.64 -2.43 6.16
C MET A 249 -3.14 -2.62 7.59
N LYS A 250 -3.21 -1.60 8.47
CA LYS A 250 -2.86 -1.76 9.89
C LYS A 250 -3.75 -2.79 10.55
N GLU A 251 -5.06 -2.71 10.32
CA GLU A 251 -6.04 -3.67 10.85
C GLU A 251 -5.76 -5.10 10.34
N ASP A 252 -5.51 -5.26 9.04
CA ASP A 252 -5.18 -6.55 8.44
C ASP A 252 -3.89 -7.14 8.98
N LEU A 253 -2.83 -6.33 9.13
CA LEU A 253 -1.56 -6.77 9.71
C LEU A 253 -1.69 -7.16 11.18
N ALA A 254 -2.40 -6.37 12.00
CA ALA A 254 -2.65 -6.67 13.40
C ALA A 254 -3.41 -8.00 13.54
N ARG A 255 -4.44 -8.20 12.72
CA ARG A 255 -5.22 -9.44 12.67
C ARG A 255 -4.41 -10.66 12.23
N MET A 256 -3.44 -10.47 11.33
CA MET A 256 -2.54 -11.53 10.89
C MET A 256 -1.43 -11.85 11.89
N ALA A 257 -0.97 -10.85 12.66
CA ALA A 257 0.06 -11.02 13.68
C ALA A 257 -0.47 -11.65 14.98
N GLY A 258 -1.77 -11.50 15.26
CA GLY A 258 -2.45 -12.15 16.40
C GLY A 258 -2.89 -13.60 16.14
N LYS A 259 -2.58 -14.17 14.97
CA LYS A 259 -2.82 -15.58 14.61
C LYS A 259 -1.51 -16.36 14.62
#